data_AF-A0A6N3C3S5-F1
#
_entry.id   AF-A0A6N3C3S5-F1
#
_cell.length_a   1.000
_cell.length_b   1.000
_cell.length_c   1.000
_cell.angle_alpha   90.00
_cell.angle_beta   90.00
_cell.angle_gamma   90.00
#
_symmetry.space_group_name_H-M   'P 1'
#
loop_
_entity.id
_entity.type
_entity.pdbx_description
1 polymer ?
#
loop_
_entity_poly.entity_id
_entity_poly.type
_entity_poly.pdbx_seq_one_letter_code
_entity_poly.pdbx_strand_id
1 'polypeptide(L)'
;MDAEVTLFSKPEELIAWADTFDILLNPSIEDAAIMLNYMEGHDYAIGIDSDGKMYRQDVAEENGEIEPYPIDDVIDTVCEWNYELILDADAHRNDPKDFKDYSEYQDKYDSLKADEKRLDRLFEKTCYAKEIDEMAAALVESFISHLSSRDDLEKAAVTVAEGIKDYSTGKRGR
;
A
#
# COMPACT_ATOMS: atom_id res chain seq x y z
N MET A 1 7.19 -26.55 -16.57
CA MET A 1 8.49 -26.57 -15.88
C MET A 1 8.24 -25.76 -14.65
N ASP A 2 8.21 -26.40 -13.49
CA ASP A 2 8.07 -25.70 -12.22
C ASP A 2 9.25 -24.73 -12.13
N ALA A 3 8.98 -23.44 -11.94
CA ALA A 3 10.05 -22.47 -11.77
C ALA A 3 10.77 -22.83 -10.47
N GLU A 4 12.08 -23.05 -10.54
CA GLU A 4 12.90 -23.26 -9.35
C GLU A 4 13.06 -21.90 -8.66
N VAL A 5 12.16 -21.61 -7.72
CA VAL A 5 12.11 -20.34 -6.99
C VAL A 5 12.96 -20.43 -5.74
N THR A 6 13.88 -19.48 -5.57
CA THR A 6 14.61 -19.26 -4.33
C THR A 6 13.85 -18.24 -3.49
N LEU A 7 13.24 -18.71 -2.40
CA LEU A 7 12.49 -17.85 -1.47
C LEU A 7 13.42 -16.93 -0.68
N PHE A 8 12.96 -15.71 -0.45
CA PHE A 8 13.60 -14.77 0.46
C PHE A 8 13.34 -15.19 1.89
N SER A 9 14.41 -15.42 2.64
CA SER A 9 14.37 -15.74 4.07
C SER A 9 14.76 -14.55 4.94
N LYS A 10 15.38 -13.52 4.33
CA LYS A 10 15.94 -12.36 5.02
C LYS A 10 15.72 -11.06 4.26
N PRO A 11 15.53 -9.93 4.96
CA PRO A 11 15.40 -8.62 4.34
C PRO A 11 16.58 -8.27 3.42
N GLU A 12 17.80 -8.67 3.79
CA GLU A 12 19.01 -8.39 3.01
C GLU A 12 19.00 -9.06 1.63
N GLU A 13 18.30 -10.19 1.47
CA GLU A 13 18.21 -10.91 0.19
C GLU A 13 17.30 -10.15 -0.78
N LEU A 14 16.20 -9.58 -0.27
CA LEU A 14 15.30 -8.73 -1.06
C LEU A 14 15.98 -7.43 -1.47
N ILE A 15 16.76 -6.81 -0.58
CA ILE A 15 17.55 -5.60 -0.90
C ILE A 15 18.62 -5.92 -1.95
N ALA A 16 19.38 -7.01 -1.75
CA ALA A 16 20.40 -7.42 -2.70
C ALA A 16 19.81 -7.75 -4.07
N TRP A 17 18.62 -8.35 -4.12
CA TRP A 17 17.89 -8.54 -5.37
C TRP A 17 17.53 -7.20 -6.02
N ALA A 18 16.92 -6.27 -5.29
CA ALA A 18 16.56 -4.96 -5.83
C ALA A 18 17.78 -4.21 -6.41
N ASP A 19 18.92 -4.26 -5.71
CA ASP A 19 20.18 -3.68 -6.18
C ASP A 19 20.75 -4.41 -7.42
N THR A 20 20.69 -5.75 -7.45
CA THR A 20 21.23 -6.57 -8.54
C THR A 20 20.48 -6.36 -9.85
N PHE A 21 19.16 -6.17 -9.76
CA PHE A 21 18.28 -6.02 -10.92
C PHE A 21 17.92 -4.56 -11.23
N ASP A 22 18.62 -3.60 -10.60
CA ASP A 22 18.44 -2.15 -10.76
C ASP A 22 16.96 -1.71 -10.59
N ILE A 23 16.29 -2.35 -9.62
CA ILE A 23 14.91 -2.02 -9.27
C ILE A 23 14.92 -0.72 -8.49
N LEU A 24 14.25 0.31 -9.00
CA LEU A 24 14.15 1.64 -8.39
C LEU A 24 13.26 1.68 -7.13
N LEU A 25 13.30 0.62 -6.32
CA LEU A 25 12.62 0.54 -5.02
C LEU A 25 13.53 1.05 -3.90
N ASN A 26 14.79 0.63 -3.87
CA ASN A 26 15.77 0.94 -2.81
C ASN A 26 15.16 0.82 -1.38
N PRO A 27 14.64 -0.35 -0.98
CA PRO A 27 14.03 -0.52 0.34
C PRO A 27 15.09 -0.50 1.44
N SER A 28 14.76 0.06 2.60
CA SER A 28 15.56 -0.14 3.81
C SER A 28 15.37 -1.56 4.38
N ILE A 29 16.20 -1.97 5.34
CA ILE A 29 16.04 -3.26 6.05
C ILE A 29 14.66 -3.37 6.69
N GLU A 30 14.17 -2.28 7.29
CA GLU A 30 12.83 -2.26 7.92
C GLU A 30 11.72 -2.38 6.87
N ASP A 31 11.88 -1.74 5.71
CA ASP A 31 10.90 -1.81 4.62
C ASP A 31 10.81 -3.23 4.04
N ALA A 32 11.97 -3.87 3.80
CA ALA A 32 12.04 -5.25 3.36
C ALA A 32 11.51 -6.23 4.41
N ALA A 33 11.80 -6.00 5.69
CA ALA A 33 11.27 -6.81 6.78
C ALA A 33 9.74 -6.71 6.87
N ILE A 34 9.16 -5.52 6.72
CA ILE A 34 7.70 -5.34 6.70
C ILE A 34 7.10 -6.20 5.58
N MET A 35 7.59 -6.07 4.35
CA MET A 35 7.06 -6.86 3.23
C MET A 35 7.14 -8.37 3.50
N LEU A 36 8.28 -8.88 3.97
CA LEU A 36 8.43 -10.31 4.26
C LEU A 36 7.53 -10.78 5.42
N ASN A 37 7.44 -10.00 6.50
CA ASN A 37 6.61 -10.35 7.67
C ASN A 37 5.13 -10.36 7.31
N TYR A 38 4.67 -9.44 6.46
CA TYR A 38 3.28 -9.42 6.02
C TYR A 38 2.96 -10.62 5.12
N MET A 39 3.84 -10.97 4.18
CA MET A 39 3.65 -12.18 3.37
C MET A 39 3.59 -13.42 4.25
N GLU A 40 4.55 -13.59 5.16
CA GLU A 40 4.60 -14.75 6.07
C GLU A 40 3.36 -14.79 6.98
N GLY A 41 2.94 -13.64 7.51
CA GLY A 41 1.75 -13.53 8.37
C GLY A 41 0.43 -13.83 7.67
N HIS A 42 0.41 -13.89 6.34
CA HIS A 42 -0.75 -14.24 5.51
C HIS A 42 -0.52 -15.55 4.74
N ASP A 43 0.38 -16.40 5.22
CA ASP A 43 0.69 -17.72 4.67
C ASP A 43 1.28 -17.69 3.25
N TYR A 44 2.04 -16.64 2.91
CA TYR A 44 2.78 -16.53 1.66
C TYR A 44 4.28 -16.34 1.87
N ALA A 45 5.07 -16.81 0.92
CA ALA A 45 6.47 -16.46 0.77
C ALA A 45 6.71 -15.84 -0.60
N ILE A 46 7.71 -14.98 -0.70
CA ILE A 46 8.14 -14.40 -1.98
C ILE A 46 9.57 -14.79 -2.28
N GLY A 47 9.89 -14.92 -3.56
CA GLY A 47 11.20 -15.35 -4.02
C GLY A 47 11.44 -15.00 -5.47
N ILE A 48 12.56 -15.46 -6.00
CA ILE A 48 12.97 -15.22 -7.39
C ILE A 48 13.38 -16.50 -8.08
N ASP A 49 13.19 -16.54 -9.40
CA ASP A 49 13.82 -17.56 -10.24
C ASP A 49 15.29 -17.19 -10.60
N SER A 50 15.92 -18.03 -11.42
CA SER A 50 17.29 -17.79 -11.90
C SER A 50 17.46 -16.53 -12.75
N ASP A 51 16.38 -16.02 -13.33
CA ASP A 51 16.36 -14.81 -14.16
C ASP A 51 16.04 -13.55 -13.33
N GLY A 52 15.82 -13.70 -12.02
CA GLY A 52 15.45 -12.62 -11.11
C GLY A 52 13.99 -12.21 -11.15
N LYS A 53 13.14 -12.98 -11.81
CA LYS A 53 11.71 -12.72 -11.85
C LYS A 53 11.09 -13.14 -10.53
N MET A 54 10.25 -12.29 -9.96
CA MET A 54 9.60 -12.56 -8.68
C MET A 54 8.40 -13.49 -8.79
N TYR A 55 8.26 -14.31 -7.77
CA TYR A 55 7.18 -15.27 -7.57
C TYR A 55 6.69 -15.21 -6.14
N ARG A 56 5.41 -15.52 -5.96
CA ARG A 56 4.79 -15.81 -4.68
C ARG A 56 4.57 -17.32 -4.58
N GLN A 57 4.79 -17.86 -3.39
CA GLN A 57 4.46 -19.24 -3.04
C GLN A 57 3.48 -19.25 -1.87
N ASP A 58 2.38 -19.98 -2.00
CA ASP A 58 1.51 -20.33 -0.88
C ASP A 58 2.24 -21.32 0.04
N VAL A 59 2.37 -20.99 1.32
CA VAL A 59 3.01 -21.84 2.34
C VAL A 59 2.02 -22.46 3.33
N ALA A 60 0.72 -22.23 3.17
CA ALA A 60 -0.33 -22.91 3.91
C ALA A 60 -0.41 -24.40 3.53
N GLU A 61 -0.08 -24.74 2.28
CA GLU A 61 -0.13 -26.11 1.75
C GLU A 61 1.27 -26.68 1.41
N GLU A 62 1.42 -28.00 1.56
CA GLU A 62 2.64 -28.70 1.17
C GLU A 62 2.78 -28.72 -0.36
N ASN A 63 3.76 -27.99 -0.88
CA ASN A 63 3.91 -27.64 -2.32
C ASN A 63 2.80 -26.69 -2.82
N GLY A 64 2.47 -25.67 -2.03
CA GLY A 64 1.51 -24.64 -2.42
C GLY A 64 1.89 -23.95 -3.74
N GLU A 65 0.88 -23.34 -4.35
CA GLU A 65 0.96 -22.76 -5.70
C GLU A 65 2.06 -21.72 -5.80
N ILE A 66 2.84 -21.79 -6.88
CA ILE A 66 3.86 -20.80 -7.23
C ILE A 66 3.37 -20.05 -8.46
N GLU A 67 3.22 -18.74 -8.32
CA GLU A 67 2.76 -17.88 -9.41
C GLU A 67 3.64 -16.63 -9.56
N PRO A 68 3.76 -16.09 -10.79
CA PRO A 68 4.46 -14.83 -11.01
C PRO A 68 3.83 -13.73 -10.17
N TYR A 69 4.66 -13.03 -9.39
CA TYR A 69 4.18 -12.02 -8.47
C TYR A 69 5.21 -10.88 -8.39
N PRO A 70 5.09 -9.84 -9.24
CA PRO A 70 6.02 -8.72 -9.26
C PRO A 70 6.03 -7.95 -7.94
N ILE A 71 7.11 -7.21 -7.69
CA ILE A 71 7.26 -6.42 -6.46
C ILE A 71 6.17 -5.37 -6.28
N ASP A 72 5.62 -4.84 -7.38
CA ASP A 72 4.52 -3.88 -7.34
C ASP A 72 3.25 -4.54 -6.74
N ASP A 73 2.92 -5.78 -7.14
CA ASP A 73 1.81 -6.56 -6.59
C ASP A 73 2.04 -6.92 -5.11
N VAL A 74 3.29 -7.22 -4.72
CA VAL A 74 3.64 -7.43 -3.31
C VAL A 74 3.33 -6.18 -2.49
N ILE A 75 3.77 -5.00 -2.96
CA ILE A 75 3.58 -3.75 -2.22
C ILE A 75 2.09 -3.42 -2.13
N ASP A 76 1.34 -3.55 -3.23
CA ASP A 76 -0.10 -3.32 -3.26
C ASP A 76 -0.86 -4.20 -2.26
N THR A 77 -0.59 -5.51 -2.29
CA THR A 77 -1.23 -6.47 -1.38
C THR A 77 -0.88 -6.21 0.09
N VAL A 78 0.38 -5.90 0.38
CA VAL A 78 0.82 -5.59 1.75
C VAL A 78 0.18 -4.28 2.25
N CYS A 79 -0.02 -3.29 1.38
CA CYS A 79 -0.78 -2.07 1.70
C CYS A 79 -2.24 -2.40 2.05
N GLU A 80 -2.90 -3.26 1.27
CA GLU A 80 -4.29 -3.70 1.53
C GLU A 80 -4.41 -4.37 2.90
N TRP A 81 -3.53 -5.34 3.20
CA TRP A 81 -3.54 -6.02 4.50
C TRP A 81 -3.22 -5.08 5.66
N ASN A 82 -2.27 -4.14 5.48
CA ASN A 82 -2.00 -3.13 6.50
C ASN A 82 -3.26 -2.30 6.81
N TYR A 83 -3.98 -1.88 5.77
CA TYR A 83 -5.21 -1.12 5.93
C TYR A 83 -6.32 -1.92 6.65
N GLU A 84 -6.54 -3.18 6.28
CA GLU A 84 -7.49 -4.07 6.96
C GLU A 84 -7.16 -4.25 8.44
N LEU A 85 -5.89 -4.51 8.77
CA LEU A 85 -5.44 -4.66 10.15
C LEU A 85 -5.59 -3.36 10.96
N ILE A 86 -5.42 -2.19 10.34
CA ILE A 86 -5.65 -0.89 10.98
C ILE A 86 -7.13 -0.73 11.32
N LEU A 87 -8.04 -1.06 10.39
CA LEU A 87 -9.48 -0.98 10.62
C LEU A 87 -9.92 -1.92 11.75
N ASP A 88 -9.40 -3.14 11.78
CA ASP A 88 -9.68 -4.09 12.85
C ASP A 88 -9.16 -3.59 14.20
N ALA A 89 -7.92 -3.08 14.26
CA ALA A 89 -7.36 -2.51 15.48
C ALA A 89 -8.14 -1.26 15.95
N ASP A 90 -8.61 -0.42 15.03
CA ASP A 90 -9.47 0.73 15.34
C ASP A 90 -10.85 0.30 15.86
N ALA A 91 -11.46 -0.73 15.27
CA ALA A 91 -12.73 -1.27 15.77
C ALA A 91 -12.58 -1.79 17.21
N HIS A 92 -11.51 -2.55 17.48
CA HIS A 92 -11.24 -3.11 18.80
C HIS A 92 -10.90 -2.06 19.86
N ARG A 93 -10.14 -1.01 19.53
CA ARG A 93 -9.85 0.06 20.50
C ARG A 93 -11.08 0.92 20.82
N ASN A 94 -12.06 0.98 19.90
CA ASN A 94 -13.29 1.74 20.09
C ASN A 94 -14.33 0.99 20.94
N ASP A 95 -14.24 -0.34 21.04
CA ASP A 95 -15.05 -1.19 21.94
C ASP A 95 -14.20 -2.24 22.69
N PRO A 96 -13.27 -1.80 23.57
CA PRO A 96 -12.35 -2.70 24.24
C PRO A 96 -13.02 -3.42 25.42
N LYS A 97 -12.66 -4.68 25.65
CA LYS A 97 -13.21 -5.48 26.76
C LYS A 97 -12.74 -4.98 28.12
N ASP A 98 -11.49 -4.53 28.19
CA ASP A 98 -10.89 -3.95 29.38
C ASP A 98 -9.74 -2.98 29.00
N PHE A 99 -9.11 -2.37 30.01
CA PHE A 99 -8.03 -1.42 29.79
C PHE A 99 -6.77 -2.07 29.18
N LYS A 100 -6.53 -3.34 29.46
CA LYS A 100 -5.39 -4.07 28.91
C LYS A 100 -5.60 -4.36 27.43
N ASP A 101 -6.80 -4.81 27.08
CA ASP A 101 -7.27 -5.01 25.70
C ASP A 101 -7.14 -3.71 24.89
N TYR A 102 -7.62 -2.58 25.43
CA TYR A 102 -7.41 -1.27 24.82
C TYR A 102 -5.93 -0.95 24.57
N SER A 103 -5.06 -1.16 25.57
CA SER A 103 -3.63 -0.87 25.44
C SER A 103 -2.97 -1.74 24.36
N GLU A 104 -3.30 -3.03 24.31
CA GLU A 104 -2.75 -3.96 23.30
C GLU A 104 -3.19 -3.56 21.88
N TYR A 105 -4.46 -3.21 21.68
CA TYR A 105 -4.93 -2.74 20.37
C TYR A 105 -4.44 -1.33 20.01
N GLN A 106 -4.21 -0.47 21.01
CA GLN A 106 -3.61 0.85 20.79
C GLN A 106 -2.15 0.70 20.32
N ASP A 107 -1.35 -0.13 20.98
CA ASP A 107 0.04 -0.39 20.58
C ASP A 107 0.10 -1.04 19.19
N LYS A 108 -0.80 -1.99 18.91
CA LYS A 108 -0.94 -2.60 17.57
C LYS A 108 -1.31 -1.55 16.52
N TYR A 109 -2.31 -0.71 16.78
CA TYR A 109 -2.72 0.36 15.87
C TYR A 109 -1.56 1.32 15.57
N ASP A 110 -0.83 1.75 16.60
CA ASP A 110 0.28 2.70 16.43
C ASP A 110 1.44 2.07 15.62
N SER A 111 1.72 0.78 15.82
CA SER A 111 2.66 0.02 14.98
C SER A 111 2.19 -0.03 13.54
N LEU A 112 0.93 -0.39 13.29
CA LEU A 112 0.38 -0.50 11.95
C LEU A 112 0.37 0.85 11.20
N LYS A 113 0.11 1.97 11.89
CA LYS A 113 0.22 3.32 11.31
C LYS A 113 1.67 3.75 11.06
N ALA A 114 2.65 3.16 11.76
CA ALA A 114 4.05 3.36 11.43
C ALA A 114 4.44 2.58 10.17
N ASP A 115 3.91 1.37 10.00
CA ASP A 115 4.08 0.56 8.80
C ASP A 115 3.41 1.20 7.58
N GLU A 116 2.17 1.70 7.71
CA GLU A 116 1.43 2.46 6.69
C GLU A 116 2.32 3.56 6.05
N LYS A 117 2.96 4.40 6.87
CA LYS A 117 3.83 5.48 6.38
C LYS A 117 5.05 4.99 5.58
N ARG A 118 5.52 3.78 5.86
CA ARG A 118 6.64 3.17 5.12
C ARG A 118 6.14 2.57 3.83
N LEU A 119 5.02 1.87 3.89
CA LEU A 119 4.33 1.28 2.75
C LEU A 119 3.91 2.37 1.75
N ASP A 120 3.35 3.49 2.19
CA ASP A 120 3.03 4.66 1.35
C ASP A 120 4.25 5.11 0.53
N ARG A 121 5.43 5.21 1.16
CA ARG A 121 6.68 5.60 0.49
C ARG A 121 7.16 4.54 -0.51
N LEU A 122 6.92 3.26 -0.25
CA LEU A 122 7.25 2.19 -1.21
C LEU A 122 6.27 2.20 -2.38
N PHE A 123 4.98 2.42 -2.10
CA PHE A 123 3.92 2.49 -3.08
C PHE A 123 4.16 3.62 -4.09
N GLU A 124 4.61 4.80 -3.64
CA GLU A 124 5.00 5.92 -4.51
C GLU A 124 6.06 5.57 -5.57
N LYS A 125 6.84 4.50 -5.35
CA LYS A 125 7.89 4.04 -6.27
C LYS A 125 7.43 2.96 -7.24
N THR A 126 6.25 2.40 -7.02
CA THR A 126 5.67 1.37 -7.90
C THR A 126 5.24 1.96 -9.24
N CYS A 127 5.03 1.11 -10.24
CA CYS A 127 4.42 1.53 -11.50
C CYS A 127 3.01 2.14 -11.31
N TYR A 128 2.28 1.71 -10.27
CA TYR A 128 0.93 2.17 -9.97
C TYR A 128 0.85 3.63 -9.55
N ALA A 129 1.84 4.13 -8.80
CA ALA A 129 1.88 5.55 -8.47
C ALA A 129 1.97 6.43 -9.72
N LYS A 130 2.75 5.99 -10.73
CA LYS A 130 2.87 6.70 -12.02
C LYS A 130 1.59 6.61 -12.84
N GLU A 131 0.93 5.45 -12.87
CA GLU A 131 -0.35 5.28 -13.55
C GLU A 131 -1.46 6.15 -12.92
N ILE A 132 -1.49 6.28 -11.60
CA ILE A 132 -2.44 7.18 -10.90
C ILE A 132 -2.18 8.64 -11.25
N ASP A 133 -0.93 9.08 -11.28
CA ASP A 133 -0.57 10.44 -11.69
C ASP A 133 -0.95 10.72 -13.15
N GLU A 134 -0.71 9.76 -14.05
CA GLU A 134 -1.10 9.86 -15.45
C GLU A 134 -2.63 9.90 -15.61
N MET A 135 -3.38 9.08 -14.87
CA MET A 135 -4.84 9.12 -14.84
C MET A 135 -5.36 10.44 -14.25
N ALA A 136 -4.75 10.96 -13.19
CA ALA A 136 -5.11 12.23 -12.59
C ALA A 136 -4.86 13.39 -13.57
N ALA A 137 -3.73 13.38 -14.27
CA ALA A 137 -3.42 14.34 -15.32
C ALA A 137 -4.43 14.24 -16.47
N ALA A 138 -4.73 13.04 -16.95
CA ALA A 138 -5.72 12.81 -18.01
C ALA A 138 -7.13 13.25 -17.59
N LEU A 139 -7.52 13.04 -16.33
CA LEU A 139 -8.79 13.50 -15.78
C LEU A 139 -8.85 15.03 -15.72
N VAL A 140 -7.78 15.69 -15.28
CA VAL A 140 -7.67 17.16 -15.24
C VAL A 140 -7.72 17.74 -16.66
N GLU A 141 -6.98 17.16 -17.60
CA GLU A 141 -7.00 17.59 -19.01
C GLU A 141 -8.39 17.39 -19.64
N SER A 142 -9.03 16.24 -19.39
CA SER A 142 -10.40 15.97 -19.83
C SER A 142 -11.39 16.98 -19.23
N PHE A 143 -11.26 17.29 -17.95
CA PHE A 143 -12.11 18.25 -17.25
C PHE A 143 -11.93 19.67 -17.81
N ILE A 144 -10.69 20.11 -18.04
CA ILE A 144 -10.38 21.40 -18.67
C ILE A 144 -10.90 21.45 -20.10
N SER A 145 -10.79 20.36 -20.86
CA SER A 145 -11.29 20.29 -22.24
C SER A 145 -12.82 20.39 -22.35
N HIS A 146 -13.54 19.95 -21.32
CA HIS A 146 -15.00 20.10 -21.22
C HIS A 146 -15.42 21.50 -20.77
N LEU A 147 -14.54 22.27 -20.13
CA LEU A 147 -14.76 23.68 -19.79
C LEU A 147 -14.52 24.55 -21.02
N SER A 148 -15.56 24.68 -21.85
CA SER A 148 -15.49 25.36 -23.16
C SER A 148 -15.49 26.89 -23.08
N SER A 149 -15.63 27.50 -21.90
CA SER A 149 -15.54 28.95 -21.73
C SER A 149 -15.03 29.38 -20.35
N ARG A 150 -14.42 30.57 -20.30
CA ARG A 150 -13.89 31.18 -19.07
C ARG A 150 -14.97 31.41 -18.00
N ASP A 151 -16.23 31.55 -18.42
CA ASP A 151 -17.40 31.71 -17.54
C ASP A 151 -17.79 30.40 -16.83
N ASP A 152 -17.54 29.24 -17.45
CA ASP A 152 -17.82 27.92 -16.85
C ASP A 152 -16.75 27.56 -15.81
N LEU A 153 -15.52 28.02 -16.02
CA LEU A 153 -14.39 27.81 -15.11
C LEU A 153 -14.51 28.66 -13.83
N GLU A 154 -14.98 29.90 -13.94
CA GLU A 154 -15.29 30.74 -12.77
C GLU A 154 -16.49 30.19 -11.97
N LYS A 155 -17.55 29.72 -12.64
CA LYS A 155 -18.67 29.06 -11.94
C LYS A 155 -18.26 27.79 -11.23
N ALA A 156 -17.47 26.93 -11.88
CA ALA A 156 -16.98 25.69 -11.27
C ALA A 156 -16.07 25.97 -10.06
N ALA A 157 -15.16 26.95 -10.16
CA ALA A 157 -14.31 27.36 -9.04
C ALA A 157 -15.12 27.93 -7.86
N VAL A 158 -16.18 28.70 -8.13
CA VAL A 158 -17.09 29.21 -7.10
C VAL A 158 -17.85 28.07 -6.42
N THR A 159 -18.37 27.09 -7.16
CA THR A 159 -19.09 25.93 -6.57
C THR A 159 -18.17 25.05 -5.71
N VAL A 160 -16.91 24.85 -6.13
CA VAL A 160 -15.92 24.10 -5.32
C VAL A 160 -15.55 24.89 -4.05
N ALA A 161 -15.34 26.20 -4.15
CA ALA A 161 -15.03 27.05 -3.00
C ALA A 161 -16.21 27.15 -2.01
N GLU A 162 -17.46 27.18 -2.49
CA GLU A 162 -18.67 27.17 -1.66
C GLU A 162 -18.87 25.82 -0.97
N GLY A 163 -18.66 24.69 -1.68
CA GLY A 163 -18.72 23.35 -1.09
C GLY A 163 -17.69 23.10 0.02
N ILE A 164 -16.48 23.66 -0.12
CA ILE A 164 -15.43 23.60 0.93
C ILE A 164 -15.84 24.46 2.15
N LYS A 165 -16.56 25.57 1.94
CA LYS A 165 -17.03 26.46 3.01
C LYS A 165 -18.17 25.86 3.83
N ASP A 166 -19.08 25.13 3.17
CA ASP A 166 -20.17 24.41 3.83
C ASP A 166 -19.63 23.23 4.67
N TYR A 167 -18.58 22.55 4.21
CA TYR A 167 -17.91 21.50 4.99
C TYR A 167 -17.13 22.05 6.20
N SER A 168 -16.56 23.25 6.09
CA SER A 168 -15.77 23.90 7.14
C SER A 168 -16.63 24.51 8.28
N THR A 169 -17.87 24.92 7.98
CA THR A 169 -18.76 25.56 8.97
C THR A 169 -19.81 24.64 9.57
N GLY A 170 -20.00 23.42 9.02
CA GLY A 170 -21.02 22.46 9.46
C GLY A 170 -20.70 21.58 10.68
N LYS A 171 -19.50 21.65 11.28
CA LYS A 171 -19.13 20.86 12.49
C LYS A 171 -18.57 21.68 13.66
N ARG A 172 -18.95 22.95 13.80
CA ARG A 172 -18.86 23.65 15.10
C ARG A 172 -20.26 23.75 15.72
N GLY A 173 -20.72 22.61 16.19
CA GLY A 173 -22.00 22.46 16.88
C GLY A 173 -21.91 21.39 17.96
N ARG A 174 -21.18 21.69 19.03
CA ARG A 174 -21.53 21.27 20.39
C ARG A 174 -21.03 22.31 21.38
#